data_AF-A0A1Y6KE51-F1
#
_entry.id   AF-A0A1Y6KE51-F1
#
_cell.length_a   1.000
_cell.length_b   1.000
_cell.length_c   1.000
_cell.angle_alpha   90.00
_cell.angle_beta   90.00
_cell.angle_gamma   90.00
#
_symmetry.space_group_name_H-M   'P 1'
#
loop_
_entity.id
_entity.type
_entity.pdbx_description
1 polymer ?
#
loop_
_entity_poly.entity_id
_entity_poly.type
_entity_poly.pdbx_seq_one_letter_code
_entity_poly.pdbx_strand_id
1 'polypeptide(L)'
;MRSSSSKPLPLRLSISRLSRLSSAKARSDRRGADAYMAGVGEMPAQIFLPLWEKRDAASEAAARELLSAETSQYQYQVGARNVETVSPDNWTHDQALLDRAGHDRAHLNLLEDYKTNVALYDSWHQAFPTHRPKTLIVWGKNDPFFVPAGAEAYLADLPDARLVWLDAGHFVLDENAATVAAEIKKSFAG
;
A
#
# COMPACT_ATOMS: atom_id res chain seq x y z
N MET A 1 9.46 -9.21 -34.21
CA MET A 1 8.68 -9.77 -33.08
C MET A 1 8.94 -8.93 -31.85
N ARG A 2 7.94 -8.19 -31.35
CA ARG A 2 8.07 -7.38 -30.13
C ARG A 2 7.65 -8.25 -28.95
N SER A 3 8.58 -8.58 -28.07
CA SER A 3 8.28 -9.24 -26.79
C SER A 3 8.02 -8.15 -25.75
N SER A 4 6.78 -8.08 -25.28
CA SER A 4 6.35 -7.24 -24.17
C SER A 4 6.79 -7.90 -22.86
N SER A 5 7.66 -7.24 -22.10
CA SER A 5 8.01 -7.65 -20.73
C SER A 5 7.27 -6.74 -19.75
N SER A 6 6.16 -7.25 -19.21
CA SER A 6 5.48 -6.63 -18.07
C SER A 6 6.31 -6.86 -16.81
N LYS A 7 6.79 -5.78 -16.19
CA LYS A 7 7.48 -5.81 -14.89
C LYS A 7 6.46 -5.80 -13.76
N PRO A 8 6.65 -6.56 -12.67
CA PRO A 8 5.79 -6.45 -11.50
C PRO A 8 6.07 -5.12 -10.79
N LEU A 9 4.99 -4.44 -10.38
CA LEU A 9 5.00 -3.29 -9.47
C LEU A 9 4.61 -3.82 -8.08
N PRO A 10 5.11 -3.23 -6.98
CA PRO A 10 4.68 -3.60 -5.63
C PRO A 10 3.15 -3.45 -5.53
N LEU A 11 2.49 -4.60 -5.39
CA LEU A 11 1.05 -4.74 -5.46
C LEU A 11 0.48 -4.58 -4.04
N ARG A 12 0.09 -3.36 -3.64
CA ARG A 12 -0.72 -3.16 -2.43
C ARG A 12 -2.18 -3.36 -2.78
N LEU A 13 -2.81 -4.34 -2.15
CA LEU A 13 -4.08 -4.89 -2.62
C LEU A 13 -5.22 -4.61 -1.64
N SER A 14 -5.96 -3.53 -1.86
CA SER A 14 -7.37 -3.43 -1.48
C SER A 14 -8.18 -3.68 -2.74
N ILE A 15 -8.79 -4.88 -2.89
CA ILE A 15 -9.64 -5.17 -4.05
C ILE A 15 -11.06 -4.72 -3.74
N SER A 16 -11.37 -3.49 -4.15
CA SER A 16 -12.75 -3.02 -4.28
C SER A 16 -13.13 -3.00 -5.76
N ARG A 17 -14.10 -3.82 -6.15
CA ARG A 17 -14.61 -3.85 -7.53
C ARG A 17 -15.53 -2.64 -7.76
N LEU A 18 -14.98 -1.48 -8.08
CA LEU A 18 -15.75 -0.32 -8.55
C LEU A 18 -16.12 -0.49 -10.03
N SER A 19 -16.88 -1.54 -10.37
CA SER A 19 -17.45 -1.67 -11.70
C SER A 19 -18.75 -0.87 -11.79
N ARG A 20 -18.64 0.39 -12.23
CA ARG A 20 -19.64 1.32 -12.82
C ARG A 20 -19.57 2.72 -12.22
N LEU A 21 -18.48 3.44 -12.47
CA LEU A 21 -18.44 4.91 -12.42
C LEU A 21 -17.77 5.42 -13.70
N SER A 22 -18.40 5.15 -14.84
CA SER A 22 -18.13 5.87 -16.08
C SER A 22 -18.84 7.23 -15.99
N SER A 23 -18.15 8.24 -15.45
CA SER A 23 -18.38 9.69 -15.68
C SER A 23 -17.58 10.55 -14.69
N ALA A 24 -16.27 10.41 -14.62
CA ALA A 24 -15.40 11.48 -14.12
C ALA A 24 -14.02 11.28 -14.71
N LYS A 25 -13.44 12.36 -15.21
CA LYS A 25 -12.15 12.41 -15.88
C LYS A 25 -11.02 12.24 -14.85
N ALA A 26 -10.88 11.04 -14.27
CA ALA A 26 -9.81 10.69 -13.34
C ALA A 26 -8.58 10.28 -14.16
N ARG A 27 -7.71 11.25 -14.45
CA ARG A 27 -6.33 10.98 -14.83
C ARG A 27 -5.56 10.68 -13.53
N SER A 28 -5.10 9.43 -13.40
CA SER A 28 -4.10 8.90 -12.47
C SER A 28 -4.63 7.71 -11.65
N ASP A 29 -4.69 6.55 -12.32
CA ASP A 29 -4.86 5.24 -11.69
C ASP A 29 -3.56 4.83 -10.99
N ARG A 30 -3.43 5.16 -9.69
CA ARG A 30 -2.53 4.47 -8.75
C ARG A 30 -2.95 4.76 -7.31
N ARG A 31 -3.99 4.08 -6.81
CA ARG A 31 -4.49 4.27 -5.43
C ARG A 31 -3.71 3.40 -4.44
N GLY A 32 -3.24 4.03 -3.36
CA GLY A 32 -2.71 3.35 -2.17
C GLY A 32 -3.82 2.56 -1.45
N ALA A 33 -3.42 1.60 -0.62
CA ALA A 33 -4.35 0.67 0.03
C ALA A 33 -4.98 1.21 1.33
N ASP A 34 -4.43 2.30 1.89
CA ASP A 34 -4.97 2.90 3.11
C ASP A 34 -5.93 4.05 2.77
N ALA A 35 -7.03 4.10 3.51
CA ALA A 35 -8.04 5.15 3.45
C ALA A 35 -8.27 5.79 4.82
N TYR A 36 -7.52 5.41 5.86
CA TYR A 36 -7.73 5.88 7.22
C TYR A 36 -6.40 6.26 7.87
N MET A 37 -6.31 7.46 8.43
CA MET A 37 -5.11 7.87 9.16
C MET A 37 -4.82 6.99 10.40
N ALA A 38 -5.84 6.31 10.93
CA ALA A 38 -5.68 5.31 12.00
C ALA A 38 -4.80 4.11 11.58
N GLY A 39 -4.66 3.86 10.27
CA GLY A 39 -3.79 2.83 9.72
C GLY A 39 -2.33 3.27 9.58
N VAL A 40 -2.04 4.57 9.60
CA VAL A 40 -0.68 5.04 9.40
C VAL A 40 0.14 4.80 10.68
N GLY A 41 1.12 3.91 10.59
CA GLY A 41 2.02 3.60 11.70
C GLY A 41 2.88 4.79 12.12
N GLU A 42 3.46 4.71 13.31
CA GLU A 42 4.23 5.81 13.90
C GLU A 42 5.43 6.20 13.04
N MET A 43 6.22 5.24 12.56
CA MET A 43 7.40 5.53 11.74
C MET A 43 7.03 6.23 10.42
N PRO A 44 6.07 5.74 9.61
CA PRO A 44 5.58 6.50 8.46
C PRO A 44 5.06 7.89 8.83
N ALA A 45 4.30 8.03 9.92
CA ALA A 45 3.76 9.33 10.33
C ALA A 45 4.88 10.36 10.63
N GLN A 46 5.95 9.93 11.31
CA GLN A 46 7.12 10.78 11.61
C GLN A 46 7.85 11.26 10.34
N ILE A 47 7.78 10.51 9.24
CA ILE A 47 8.41 10.88 7.96
C ILE A 47 7.47 11.73 7.10
N PHE A 48 6.21 11.29 6.96
CA PHE A 48 5.27 11.86 6.00
C PHE A 48 4.59 13.14 6.48
N LEU A 49 4.21 13.24 7.76
CA LEU A 49 3.51 14.44 8.25
C LEU A 49 4.36 15.71 8.09
N PRO A 50 5.67 15.73 8.45
CA PRO A 50 6.52 16.89 8.19
C PRO A 50 6.69 17.19 6.70
N LEU A 51 6.84 16.17 5.86
CA LEU A 51 6.97 16.33 4.40
C LEU A 51 5.72 16.99 3.79
N TRP A 52 4.53 16.59 4.25
CA TRP A 52 3.26 17.10 3.75
C TRP A 52 2.94 18.50 4.24
N GLU A 53 3.30 18.82 5.48
CA GLU A 53 3.19 20.15 6.07
C GLU A 53 4.14 21.14 5.38
N LYS A 54 5.42 20.77 5.29
CA LYS A 54 6.45 21.61 4.70
C LYS A 54 7.58 20.77 4.09
N ARG A 55 7.64 20.79 2.77
CA ARG A 55 8.76 20.23 2.02
C ARG A 55 9.98 21.14 2.12
N ASP A 56 10.98 20.71 2.86
CA ASP A 56 12.29 21.36 2.99
C ASP A 56 13.42 20.32 3.09
N ALA A 57 14.67 20.77 3.22
CA ALA A 57 15.83 19.88 3.19
C ALA A 57 15.78 18.78 4.27
N ALA A 58 15.19 19.05 5.44
CA ALA A 58 15.10 18.07 6.52
C ALA A 58 14.01 17.02 6.24
N SER A 59 12.82 17.45 5.82
CA SER A 59 11.74 16.52 5.49
C SER A 59 12.03 15.72 4.22
N GLU A 60 12.73 16.29 3.24
CA GLU A 60 13.22 15.56 2.08
C GLU A 60 14.27 14.50 2.44
N ALA A 61 15.20 14.82 3.35
CA ALA A 61 16.22 13.86 3.78
C ALA A 61 15.58 12.65 4.46
N ALA A 62 14.67 12.86 5.41
CA ALA A 62 13.95 11.78 6.07
C ALA A 62 13.13 10.92 5.08
N ALA A 63 12.46 11.54 4.11
CA ALA A 63 11.71 10.81 3.09
C ALA A 63 12.60 10.00 2.13
N ARG A 64 13.84 10.45 1.87
CA ARG A 64 14.80 9.73 1.03
C ARG A 64 15.36 8.49 1.69
N GLU A 65 15.38 8.42 3.02
CA GLU A 65 15.75 7.21 3.74
C GLU A 65 14.82 6.03 3.41
N LEU A 66 13.56 6.30 3.04
CA LEU A 66 12.64 5.26 2.56
C LEU A 66 13.07 4.61 1.23
N LEU A 67 13.99 5.25 0.49
CA LEU A 67 14.50 4.79 -0.80
C LEU A 67 15.86 4.09 -0.68
N SER A 68 16.42 3.98 0.54
CA SER A 68 17.70 3.34 0.77
C SER A 68 17.58 1.81 0.65
N ALA A 69 18.68 1.15 0.30
CA ALA A 69 18.73 -0.32 0.22
C ALA A 69 18.36 -0.99 1.54
N GLU A 70 18.78 -0.41 2.67
CA GLU A 70 18.46 -0.90 4.01
C GLU A 70 16.94 -0.82 4.27
N THR A 71 16.30 0.31 3.97
CA THR A 71 14.86 0.45 4.17
C THR A 71 14.07 -0.42 3.20
N SER A 72 14.53 -0.57 1.96
CA SER A 72 13.94 -1.52 0.99
C SER A 72 13.96 -2.94 1.56
N GLN A 73 15.11 -3.43 2.01
CA GLN A 73 15.22 -4.75 2.64
C GLN A 73 14.34 -4.86 3.90
N TYR A 74 14.38 -3.86 4.78
CA TYR A 74 13.60 -3.85 6.02
C TYR A 74 12.09 -3.96 5.75
N GLN A 75 11.56 -3.27 4.75
CA GLN A 75 10.14 -3.35 4.38
C GLN A 75 9.72 -4.79 4.03
N TYR A 76 10.59 -5.55 3.37
CA TYR A 76 10.36 -6.95 3.00
C TYR A 76 10.42 -7.91 4.19
N GLN A 77 11.24 -7.62 5.19
CA GLN A 77 11.50 -8.53 6.30
C GLN A 77 10.64 -8.25 7.54
N VAL A 78 10.24 -6.99 7.76
CA VAL A 78 9.59 -6.62 9.00
C VAL A 78 8.22 -7.28 9.14
N GLY A 79 8.00 -7.93 10.28
CA GLY A 79 6.76 -8.63 10.61
C GLY A 79 6.54 -9.95 9.86
N ALA A 80 7.45 -10.34 8.96
CA ALA A 80 7.42 -11.63 8.29
C ALA A 80 7.48 -12.78 9.31
N ARG A 81 6.75 -13.86 9.05
CA ARG A 81 6.74 -15.03 9.92
C ARG A 81 8.08 -15.76 9.88
N ASN A 82 8.70 -15.87 8.70
CA ASN A 82 10.03 -16.42 8.52
C ASN A 82 10.86 -15.59 7.54
N VAL A 83 11.67 -14.68 8.08
CA VAL A 83 12.56 -13.77 7.33
C VAL A 83 13.51 -14.54 6.41
N GLU A 84 13.99 -15.71 6.79
CA GLU A 84 14.91 -16.54 5.99
C GLU A 84 14.27 -17.08 4.70
N THR A 85 12.93 -17.07 4.62
CA THR A 85 12.20 -17.49 3.41
C THR A 85 11.84 -16.34 2.48
N VAL A 86 12.08 -15.09 2.90
CA VAL A 86 11.88 -13.92 2.05
C VAL A 86 13.02 -13.87 1.04
N SER A 87 12.67 -13.92 -0.25
CA SER A 87 13.68 -13.95 -1.30
C SER A 87 14.46 -12.62 -1.36
N PRO A 88 15.81 -12.65 -1.32
CA PRO A 88 16.61 -11.44 -1.49
C PRO A 88 16.46 -10.80 -2.87
N ASP A 89 15.98 -11.54 -3.86
CA ASP A 89 15.67 -11.00 -5.18
C ASP A 89 14.61 -9.91 -5.13
N ASN A 90 13.72 -9.92 -4.13
CA ASN A 90 12.63 -8.96 -4.01
C ASN A 90 13.16 -7.52 -3.85
N TRP A 91 13.89 -7.25 -2.77
CA TRP A 91 14.45 -5.92 -2.54
C TRP A 91 15.63 -5.62 -3.47
N THR A 92 16.39 -6.63 -3.91
CA THR A 92 17.50 -6.42 -4.86
C THR A 92 16.99 -5.91 -6.19
N HIS A 93 15.89 -6.47 -6.70
CA HIS A 93 15.27 -6.01 -7.93
C HIS A 93 14.70 -4.60 -7.77
N ASP A 94 13.92 -4.37 -6.71
CA ASP A 94 13.29 -3.07 -6.46
C ASP A 94 14.33 -1.97 -6.27
N GLN A 95 15.38 -2.21 -5.50
CA GLN A 95 16.44 -1.23 -5.27
C GLN A 95 17.14 -0.85 -6.59
N ALA A 96 17.41 -1.80 -7.48
CA ALA A 96 17.96 -1.51 -8.79
C ALA A 96 17.04 -0.63 -9.66
N LEU A 97 15.73 -0.61 -9.41
CA LEU A 97 14.78 0.31 -10.03
C LEU A 97 14.76 1.68 -9.36
N LEU A 98 14.92 1.72 -8.03
CA LEU A 98 14.99 2.95 -7.24
C LEU A 98 16.27 3.74 -7.52
N ASP A 99 17.40 3.05 -7.70
CA ASP A 99 18.74 3.65 -7.89
C ASP A 99 18.96 4.28 -9.27
N ARG A 100 17.98 4.20 -10.17
CA ARG A 100 18.10 4.82 -11.50
C ARG A 100 18.23 6.34 -11.37
N ALA A 101 19.08 6.93 -12.19
CA ALA A 101 19.32 8.37 -12.18
C ALA A 101 18.00 9.19 -12.25
N GLY A 102 17.79 10.06 -11.27
CA GLY A 102 16.62 10.94 -11.15
C GLY A 102 15.35 10.29 -10.61
N HIS A 103 15.35 8.98 -10.31
CA HIS A 103 14.21 8.30 -9.69
C HIS A 103 14.00 8.71 -8.23
N ASP A 104 15.06 9.03 -7.51
CA ASP A 104 15.01 9.57 -6.16
C ASP A 104 14.08 10.80 -6.07
N ARG A 105 14.26 11.77 -6.98
CA ARG A 105 13.42 12.98 -7.06
C ARG A 105 11.99 12.64 -7.47
N ALA A 106 11.80 11.68 -8.38
CA ALA A 106 10.48 11.25 -8.81
C ALA A 106 9.70 10.58 -7.65
N HIS A 107 10.35 9.71 -6.87
CA HIS A 107 9.74 9.09 -5.70
C HIS A 107 9.48 10.09 -4.60
N LEU A 108 10.40 11.01 -4.33
CA LEU A 108 10.18 12.07 -3.35
C LEU A 108 8.96 12.94 -3.71
N ASN A 109 8.78 13.28 -4.98
CA ASN A 109 7.59 13.98 -5.44
C ASN A 109 6.31 13.15 -5.20
N LEU A 110 6.36 11.84 -5.45
CA LEU A 110 5.22 10.94 -5.20
C LEU A 110 4.90 10.83 -3.70
N LEU A 111 5.92 10.75 -2.85
CA LEU A 111 5.76 10.66 -1.39
C LEU A 111 5.14 11.95 -0.82
N GLU A 112 5.54 13.11 -1.34
CA GLU A 112 4.95 14.40 -0.94
C GLU A 112 3.52 14.58 -1.47
N ASP A 113 3.27 14.20 -2.73
CA ASP A 113 1.95 14.28 -3.37
C ASP A 113 0.92 13.33 -2.74
N TYR A 114 1.34 12.32 -1.98
CA TYR A 114 0.42 11.38 -1.31
C TYR A 114 -0.57 12.07 -0.36
N LYS A 115 -0.27 13.27 0.16
CA LYS A 115 -1.23 14.08 0.93
C LYS A 115 -2.53 14.38 0.16
N THR A 116 -2.48 14.38 -1.18
CA THR A 116 -3.67 14.53 -2.01
C THR A 116 -4.59 13.32 -1.94
N ASN A 117 -4.07 12.11 -1.67
CA ASN A 117 -4.90 10.94 -1.36
C ASN A 117 -5.54 11.09 0.03
N VAL A 118 -4.78 11.55 1.03
CA VAL A 118 -5.30 11.78 2.38
C VAL A 118 -6.46 12.78 2.37
N ALA A 119 -6.34 13.85 1.58
CA ALA A 119 -7.41 14.83 1.40
C ALA A 119 -8.70 14.25 0.78
N LEU A 120 -8.64 13.06 0.16
CA LEU A 120 -9.81 12.37 -0.40
C LEU A 120 -10.47 11.39 0.57
N TYR A 121 -9.86 11.07 1.71
CA TYR A 121 -10.34 10.04 2.63
C TYR A 121 -11.80 10.29 3.07
N ASP A 122 -12.14 11.51 3.50
CA ASP A 122 -13.51 11.86 3.89
C ASP A 122 -14.53 11.60 2.78
N SER A 123 -14.17 11.88 1.53
CA SER A 123 -15.04 11.63 0.38
C SER A 123 -15.25 10.14 0.13
N TRP A 124 -14.23 9.32 0.41
CA TRP A 124 -14.33 7.87 0.31
C TRP A 124 -15.18 7.29 1.44
N HIS A 125 -14.99 7.77 2.67
CA HIS A 125 -15.79 7.37 3.84
C HIS A 125 -17.27 7.67 3.64
N GLN A 126 -17.62 8.81 3.05
CA GLN A 126 -19.01 9.13 2.69
C GLN A 126 -19.55 8.23 1.57
N ALA A 127 -18.71 7.84 0.62
CA ALA A 127 -19.10 7.02 -0.51
C ALA A 127 -19.29 5.53 -0.15
N PHE A 128 -18.53 5.00 0.82
CA PHE A 128 -18.57 3.61 1.26
C PHE A 128 -19.96 3.10 1.69
N PRO A 129 -20.66 3.71 2.66
CA PRO A 129 -22.00 3.26 3.07
C PRO A 129 -23.05 3.51 1.99
N THR A 130 -22.81 4.47 1.08
CA THR A 130 -23.72 4.76 -0.04
C THR A 130 -23.68 3.66 -1.11
N HIS A 131 -22.47 3.21 -1.47
CA HIS A 131 -22.28 2.26 -2.58
C HIS A 131 -22.15 0.81 -2.12
N ARG A 132 -21.78 0.59 -0.86
CA ARG A 132 -21.56 -0.72 -0.22
C ARG A 132 -20.82 -1.71 -1.14
N PRO A 133 -19.64 -1.35 -1.66
CA PRO A 133 -18.89 -2.24 -2.54
C PRO A 133 -18.59 -3.55 -1.82
N LYS A 134 -18.71 -4.67 -2.55
CA LYS A 134 -18.20 -5.96 -2.07
C LYS A 134 -16.69 -5.82 -1.87
N THR A 135 -16.24 -5.99 -0.64
CA THR A 135 -14.87 -5.64 -0.22
C THR A 135 -14.22 -6.81 0.50
N LEU A 136 -12.99 -7.11 0.11
CA LEU A 136 -12.11 -8.06 0.77
C LEU A 136 -10.88 -7.28 1.26
N ILE A 137 -10.61 -7.36 2.56
CA ILE A 137 -9.49 -6.73 3.24
C ILE A 137 -8.56 -7.86 3.69
N VAL A 138 -7.36 -7.92 3.13
CA VAL A 138 -6.32 -8.90 3.50
C VAL A 138 -5.14 -8.14 4.07
N TRP A 139 -4.73 -8.48 5.28
CA TRP A 139 -3.78 -7.65 6.02
C TRP A 139 -2.80 -8.48 6.84
N GLY A 140 -1.54 -8.03 6.91
CA GLY A 140 -0.52 -8.60 7.79
C GLY A 140 -0.68 -8.06 9.20
N LYS A 141 -0.92 -8.95 10.18
CA LYS A 141 -1.16 -8.53 11.57
C LYS A 141 0.07 -7.84 12.22
N ASN A 142 1.26 -8.02 11.64
CA ASN A 142 2.53 -7.51 12.15
C ASN A 142 3.07 -6.32 11.31
N ASP A 143 2.27 -5.70 10.45
CA ASP A 143 2.71 -4.56 9.61
C ASP A 143 2.89 -3.28 10.46
N PRO A 144 4.12 -2.73 10.56
CA PRO A 144 4.37 -1.51 11.33
C PRO A 144 4.15 -0.22 10.53
N PHE A 145 3.99 -0.32 9.20
CA PHE A 145 3.76 0.83 8.33
C PHE A 145 2.27 1.13 8.20
N PHE A 146 1.49 0.07 7.98
CA PHE A 146 0.03 0.11 7.92
C PHE A 146 -0.54 -0.78 9.02
N VAL A 147 -0.76 -0.19 10.19
CA VAL A 147 -1.11 -0.94 11.41
C VAL A 147 -2.51 -1.54 11.33
N PRO A 148 -2.81 -2.60 12.11
CA PRO A 148 -4.10 -3.29 12.10
C PRO A 148 -5.33 -2.38 12.26
N ALA A 149 -5.21 -1.28 13.02
CA ALA A 149 -6.28 -0.32 13.21
C ALA A 149 -6.80 0.28 11.88
N GLY A 150 -5.96 0.39 10.85
CA GLY A 150 -6.39 0.84 9.52
C GLY A 150 -7.32 -0.15 8.83
N ALA A 151 -7.04 -1.45 8.94
CA ALA A 151 -7.89 -2.49 8.37
C ALA A 151 -9.25 -2.57 9.09
N GLU A 152 -9.24 -2.40 10.41
CA GLU A 152 -10.44 -2.41 11.25
C GLU A 152 -11.32 -1.17 10.99
N ALA A 153 -10.72 -0.01 10.71
CA ALA A 153 -11.47 1.22 10.44
C ALA A 153 -12.42 1.10 9.25
N TYR A 154 -12.06 0.32 8.22
CA TYR A 154 -12.96 0.03 7.10
C TYR A 154 -14.29 -0.63 7.53
N LEU A 155 -14.30 -1.40 8.63
CA LEU A 155 -15.51 -2.10 9.09
C LEU A 155 -16.57 -1.14 9.65
N ALA A 156 -16.20 0.08 10.03
CA ALA A 156 -17.16 1.09 10.46
C ALA A 156 -18.04 1.55 9.28
N ASP A 157 -17.45 1.73 8.10
CA ASP A 157 -18.14 2.21 6.90
C ASP A 157 -18.61 1.07 5.97
N LEU A 158 -17.97 -0.10 6.07
CA LEU A 158 -18.25 -1.30 5.29
C LEU A 158 -18.42 -2.52 6.22
N PRO A 159 -19.53 -2.63 6.96
CA PRO A 159 -19.74 -3.71 7.94
C PRO A 159 -19.81 -5.11 7.31
N ASP A 160 -20.11 -5.20 6.01
CA ASP A 160 -20.14 -6.46 5.26
C ASP A 160 -18.77 -6.82 4.63
N ALA A 161 -17.74 -5.98 4.81
CA ALA A 161 -16.43 -6.26 4.28
C ALA A 161 -15.82 -7.50 4.95
N ARG A 162 -15.18 -8.34 4.15
CA ARG A 162 -14.51 -9.52 4.65
C ARG A 162 -13.08 -9.17 5.04
N LEU A 163 -12.79 -9.17 6.33
CA LEU A 163 -11.45 -8.98 6.88
C LEU A 163 -10.76 -10.32 7.12
N VAL A 164 -9.54 -10.47 6.59
CA VAL A 164 -8.69 -11.65 6.74
C VAL A 164 -7.32 -11.23 7.27
N TRP A 165 -7.03 -11.66 8.50
CA TRP A 165 -5.72 -11.49 9.11
C TRP A 165 -4.78 -12.60 8.70
N LEU A 166 -3.55 -12.22 8.34
CA LEU A 166 -2.47 -13.14 8.03
C LEU A 166 -1.30 -12.90 8.97
N ASP A 167 -0.63 -13.99 9.34
CA ASP A 167 0.62 -13.97 10.10
C ASP A 167 1.75 -13.55 9.15
N ALA A 168 1.84 -12.24 8.94
CA ALA A 168 2.73 -11.59 8.00
C ALA A 168 2.91 -10.12 8.40
N GLY A 169 3.94 -9.51 7.83
CA GLY A 169 4.18 -8.09 7.94
C GLY A 169 3.67 -7.34 6.71
N HIS A 170 4.51 -6.42 6.25
CA HIS A 170 4.13 -5.42 5.26
C HIS A 170 3.85 -5.98 3.86
N PHE A 171 4.68 -6.91 3.39
CA PHE A 171 4.49 -7.59 2.10
C PHE A 171 3.80 -8.93 2.29
N VAL A 172 2.50 -8.87 2.56
CA VAL A 172 1.67 -10.05 2.86
C VAL A 172 1.73 -11.16 1.80
N LEU A 173 1.94 -10.78 0.52
CA LEU A 173 1.98 -11.71 -0.60
C LEU A 173 3.21 -12.63 -0.58
N ASP A 174 4.33 -12.19 -0.02
CA ASP A 174 5.59 -12.94 -0.08
C ASP A 174 5.49 -14.29 0.63
N GLU A 175 4.77 -14.34 1.75
CA GLU A 175 4.58 -15.57 2.52
C GLU A 175 3.19 -16.21 2.33
N ASN A 176 2.24 -15.49 1.72
CA ASN A 176 0.82 -15.89 1.72
C ASN A 176 0.13 -15.81 0.35
N ALA A 177 0.87 -15.69 -0.76
CA ALA A 177 0.29 -15.55 -2.10
C ALA A 177 -0.85 -16.57 -2.40
N ALA A 178 -0.66 -17.84 -2.05
CA ALA A 178 -1.66 -18.89 -2.27
C ALA A 178 -2.94 -18.65 -1.45
N THR A 179 -2.79 -18.27 -0.18
CA THR A 179 -3.90 -17.93 0.71
C THR A 179 -4.65 -16.71 0.19
N VAL A 180 -3.94 -15.63 -0.17
CA VAL A 180 -4.56 -14.42 -0.73
C VAL A 180 -5.33 -14.74 -2.02
N ALA A 181 -4.77 -15.55 -2.91
CA ALA A 181 -5.45 -15.97 -4.14
C ALA A 181 -6.74 -16.78 -3.86
N ALA A 182 -6.70 -17.68 -2.87
CA ALA A 182 -7.89 -18.44 -2.45
C ALA A 182 -8.97 -17.49 -1.87
N GLU A 183 -8.55 -16.50 -1.08
CA GLU A 183 -9.42 -15.50 -0.48
C GLU A 183 -10.11 -14.60 -1.52
N ILE A 184 -9.38 -14.19 -2.55
CA ILE A 184 -9.92 -13.46 -3.70
C ILE A 184 -10.97 -14.31 -4.43
N LYS A 185 -10.65 -15.57 -4.75
CA LYS A 185 -11.59 -16.48 -5.44
C LYS A 185 -12.87 -16.67 -4.62
N LYS A 186 -12.73 -16.98 -3.33
CA LYS A 186 -13.87 -17.16 -2.41
C LYS A 186 -14.74 -15.90 -2.33
N SER A 187 -14.14 -14.73 -2.41
CA SER A 187 -14.85 -13.46 -2.25
C SER A 187 -15.49 -12.96 -3.55
N PHE A 188 -14.96 -13.28 -4.73
CA PHE A 188 -15.41 -12.64 -5.98
C PHE A 188 -15.77 -13.58 -7.14
N ALA A 189 -15.46 -14.87 -7.08
CA ALA A 189 -15.70 -15.80 -8.19
C ALA A 189 -17.11 -16.46 -8.19
N GLY A 190 -18.07 -15.85 -7.49
CA GLY A 190 -19.48 -16.28 -7.49
C GLY A 190 -20.27 -15.69 -8.64
#